data_AF-A0A8T4L528-F1
#
_entry.id   AF-A0A8T4L528-F1
#
_cell.length_a   1.000
_cell.length_b   1.000
_cell.length_c   1.000
_cell.angle_alpha   90.00
_cell.angle_beta   90.00
_cell.angle_gamma   90.00
#
_symmetry.space_group_name_H-M   'P 1'
#
loop_
_entity.id
_entity.type
_entity.pdbx_description
1 polymer ?
#
loop_
_entity_poly.entity_id
_entity_poly.type
_entity_poly.pdbx_seq_one_letter_code
_entity_poly.pdbx_strand_id
1 'polypeptide(L)' 'MSVNKEWHQSHRMPSNPSLDQRMAWHQEHVQNCSCAPIPEKLKQEIKNQKTKESK' A
#
# COMPACT_ATOMS: atom_id res chain seq x y z
N MET A 1 3.67 1.90 -18.80
CA MET A 1 2.71 1.98 -17.68
C MET A 1 2.66 3.43 -17.22
N SER A 2 1.47 4.03 -17.22
CA SER A 2 1.29 5.44 -16.85
C SER A 2 1.28 5.57 -15.33
N VAL A 3 2.25 6.31 -14.79
CA VAL A 3 2.29 6.65 -13.36
C VAL A 3 1.37 7.85 -13.11
N ASN A 4 0.51 7.76 -12.10
CA ASN A 4 -0.33 8.88 -11.68
C ASN A 4 0.52 9.84 -10.84
N LYS A 5 1.16 10.81 -11.50
CA LYS A 5 2.08 11.76 -10.85
C LYS A 5 1.38 12.62 -9.79
N GLU A 6 0.14 13.03 -10.04
CA GLU A 6 -0.65 13.85 -9.11
C GLU A 6 -0.90 13.08 -7.81
N TRP A 7 -1.30 11.82 -7.92
CA TRP A 7 -1.50 10.96 -6.74
C TRP A 7 -0.22 10.81 -5.93
N HIS A 8 0.92 10.56 -6.57
CA HIS A 8 2.21 10.45 -5.88
C HIS A 8 2.69 11.75 -5.22
N GLN A 9 2.30 12.91 -5.74
CA GLN A 9 2.63 14.20 -5.13
C GLN A 9 1.83 14.43 -3.85
N SER A 10 0.53 14.09 -3.85
CA SER A 10 -0.34 14.21 -2.68
C SER A 10 -0.12 13.09 -1.65
N HIS A 11 0.21 11.88 -2.11
CA HIS A 11 0.37 10.67 -1.29
C HIS A 11 1.81 10.18 -1.40
N ARG A 12 2.77 10.93 -0.85
CA ARG A 12 4.14 10.44 -0.73
C ARG A 12 4.25 9.42 0.40
N MET A 13 4.96 8.33 0.13
CA MET A 13 5.29 7.36 1.17
C MET A 13 6.23 8.02 2.21
N PRO A 14 5.92 7.92 3.51
CA PRO A 14 6.82 8.35 4.58
C PRO A 14 8.15 7.58 4.52
N SER A 15 9.24 8.15 5.07
CA SER A 15 10.54 7.47 5.10
C SER A 15 10.57 6.21 5.99
N ASN A 16 9.73 6.17 7.04
CA ASN A 16 9.59 5.01 7.91
C ASN A 16 8.11 4.78 8.23
N PRO A 17 7.31 4.30 7.26
CA PRO A 17 5.89 4.09 7.47
C PRO A 17 5.68 2.88 8.39
N SER A 18 4.76 3.03 9.34
CA SER A 18 4.22 1.88 10.07
C SER A 18 3.60 0.88 9.09
N LEU A 19 3.46 -0.37 9.52
CA LEU A 19 2.95 -1.41 8.65
C LEU A 19 1.56 -1.08 8.09
N ASP A 20 0.66 -0.59 8.94
CA ASP A 20 -0.69 -0.15 8.55
C ASP A 20 -0.65 1.02 7.55
N GLN A 21 0.19 2.03 7.80
CA GLN A 21 0.37 3.15 6.87
C GLN A 21 0.87 2.68 5.50
N ARG A 22 1.84 1.75 5.51
CA ARG A 22 2.38 1.18 4.29
C ARG A 22 1.31 0.38 3.54
N MET A 23 0.50 -0.41 4.24
CA MET A 23 -0.60 -1.16 3.64
C MET A 23 -1.66 -0.24 3.04
N ALA A 24 -2.15 0.74 3.80
CA ALA A 24 -3.15 1.72 3.35
C ALA A 24 -2.66 2.45 2.10
N TRP A 25 -1.42 2.95 2.13
CA TRP A 25 -0.80 3.62 0.99
C TRP A 25 -0.78 2.72 -0.25
N HIS A 26 -0.40 1.44 -0.11
CA HIS A 26 -0.37 0.51 -1.23
C HIS A 26 -1.77 0.14 -1.76
N GLN A 27 -2.79 0.07 -0.89
CA GLN A 27 -4.18 -0.15 -1.30
C GLN A 27 -4.71 1.02 -2.14
N GLU A 28 -4.46 2.25 -1.70
CA GLU A 28 -4.83 3.46 -2.45
C GLU A 28 -4.00 3.62 -3.73
N HIS A 29 -2.71 3.29 -3.67
CA HIS A 29 -1.82 3.28 -4.82
C HIS A 29 -2.40 2.37 -5.91
N VAL A 30 -2.69 1.10 -5.63
CA VAL A 30 -3.19 0.18 -6.67
C VAL A 30 -4.50 0.66 -7.32
N GLN A 31 -5.36 1.36 -6.57
CA GLN A 31 -6.61 1.93 -7.08
C GLN A 31 -6.39 3.15 -8.00
N ASN A 32 -5.40 4.01 -7.69
CA ASN A 32 -5.15 5.26 -8.42
C ASN A 32 -3.98 5.19 -9.42
N CYS A 33 -3.06 4.26 -9.19
CA CYS A 33 -1.76 4.11 -9.83
C CYS A 33 -1.23 2.67 -9.70
N SER A 34 -1.31 1.88 -10.76
CA SER A 34 -0.78 0.50 -10.74
C SER A 34 0.67 0.41 -11.24
N CYS A 35 1.47 1.47 -11.07
CA CYS A 35 2.82 1.53 -11.65
C CYS A 35 3.81 0.54 -11.02
N ALA A 36 3.54 0.11 -9.79
CA ALA A 36 4.32 -0.87 -9.06
C ALA A 36 3.39 -1.83 -8.29
N PRO A 37 3.64 -3.16 -8.36
CA PRO A 37 2.87 -4.14 -7.61
C PRO A 37 3.18 -4.08 -6.11
N ILE A 38 2.23 -4.54 -5.29
CA ILE A 38 2.43 -4.67 -3.84
C ILE A 38 3.52 -5.73 -3.58
N PRO A 39 4.55 -5.43 -2.76
CA PRO A 39 5.59 -6.38 -2.39
C PRO A 39 5.00 -7.65 -1.75
N GLU A 40 5.55 -8.83 -2.06
CA GLU A 40 5.02 -10.10 -1.53
C GLU A 40 5.00 -10.15 0.00
N LYS A 41 6.06 -9.65 0.65
CA LYS A 41 6.12 -9.57 2.12
C LYS A 41 4.97 -8.73 2.70
N LEU A 42 4.59 -7.65 2.02
CA LEU A 42 3.46 -6.82 2.45
C LEU A 42 2.12 -7.50 2.17
N LYS A 43 1.98 -8.21 1.05
CA LYS A 43 0.78 -9.02 0.76
C LYS A 43 0.58 -10.10 1.83
N GLN A 44 1.65 -10.77 2.25
CA GLN A 44 1.59 -11.75 3.33
C GLN A 44 1.11 -11.09 4.62
N GLU A 45 1.63 -9.91 4.96
CA GLU A 45 1.24 -9.20 6.17
C GLU A 45 -0.23 -8.73 6.14
N ILE A 46 -0.70 -8.18 5.01
CA ILE A 46 -2.12 -7.80 4.79
C ILE A 46 -3.01 -9.04 4.99
N LYS A 47 -2.60 -10.18 4.41
CA LYS A 47 -3.33 -11.44 4.56
C LYS A 47 -3.34 -11.90 6.02
N ASN A 48 -2.24 -11.71 6.75
CA ASN A 48 -2.10 -12.11 8.15
C ASN A 48 -2.92 -11.21 9.10
N GLN A 49 -3.02 -9.91 8.82
CA GLN A 49 -3.84 -8.97 9.59
C GLN A 49 -5.33 -9.28 9.49
N LYS A 50 -5.84 -9.59 8.28
CA LYS A 50 -7.26 -9.97 8.09
C LYS A 50 -7.67 -11.17 8.95
N THR A 51 -6.73 -12.04 9.30
CA THR A 51 -6.98 -13.22 10.16
C THR A 51 -7.07 -12.86 11.65
N LYS A 52 -6.58 -11.69 12.08
CA LYS A 52 -6.53 -11.28 13.49
C LYS A 52 -7.73 -10.43 13.94
N GLU A 53 -8.46 -9.80 13.03
CA GLU A 53 -9.66 -8.97 13.36
C GLU A 53 -10.97 -9.78 13.50
N SER A 54 -10.94 -11.12 13.42
CA SER A 54 -12.12 -11.97 13.65
C SER A 54 -12.05 -12.80 14.94
N LYS A 55 -11.37 -12.31 15.98
CA LYS A 55 -11.38 -12.95 17.31
C LYS A 55 -11.89 -12.01 18.40
#